data_AF-A0A1H8NC05-F1
#
_entry.id   AF-A0A1H8NC05-F1
#
_cell.length_a   1.000
_cell.length_b   1.000
_cell.length_c   1.000
_cell.angle_alpha   90.00
_cell.angle_beta   90.00
_cell.angle_gamma   90.00
#
_symmetry.space_group_name_H-M   'P 1'
#
loop_
_entity.id
_entity.type
_entity.pdbx_description
1 polymer ?
#
loop_
_entity_poly.entity_id
_entity_poly.type
_entity_poly.pdbx_seq_one_letter_code
_entity_poly.pdbx_strand_id
1 'polypeptide(L)'
;MKFKLVPPAPDDLDVVADAQRAVPLVPGSEDDCCARLMRRLDLPSRDVARTWLTFLRALELAEETSSGFRRIRVDPTETQLRETFRRRVFGAEEVVTTLETAENPLTVDDVFETFAEHVPVWEHYKNPNEWEVVWRDRVGEILEWLVLLGSAERTDAGYVPAAE
;
A
#
# COMPACT_ATOMS: atom_id res chain seq x y z
N MET A 1 14.00 4.36 2.10
CA MET A 1 13.67 3.11 1.39
C MET A 1 12.18 3.13 1.08
N LYS A 2 11.79 2.90 -0.18
CA LYS A 2 10.38 2.75 -0.58
C LYS A 2 10.01 1.26 -0.71
N PHE A 3 8.76 0.90 -0.44
CA PHE A 3 8.23 -0.46 -0.47
C PHE A 3 7.27 -0.63 -1.65
N LYS A 4 7.36 -1.78 -2.34
CA LYS A 4 6.50 -2.07 -3.50
C LYS A 4 5.21 -2.80 -3.15
N LEU A 5 5.22 -3.61 -2.10
CA LEU A 5 4.08 -4.45 -1.73
C LEU A 5 2.98 -3.59 -1.09
N VAL A 6 1.83 -3.57 -1.73
CA VAL A 6 0.61 -2.87 -1.29
C VAL A 6 -0.50 -3.92 -1.33
N PRO A 7 -1.13 -4.28 -0.19
CA PRO A 7 -2.30 -5.15 -0.19
C PRO A 7 -3.51 -4.38 -0.73
N PRO A 8 -4.60 -5.09 -1.10
CA PRO A 8 -5.85 -4.41 -1.39
C PRO A 8 -6.29 -3.49 -0.27
N ALA A 9 -6.75 -2.29 -0.62
CA ALA A 9 -7.27 -1.36 0.37
C ALA A 9 -8.50 -1.97 1.06
N PRO A 10 -8.54 -2.00 2.41
CA PRO A 10 -9.72 -2.44 3.13
C PRO A 10 -10.82 -1.38 3.07
N ASP A 11 -12.04 -1.76 3.43
CA ASP A 11 -13.17 -0.82 3.51
C ASP A 11 -13.03 0.20 4.67
N ASP A 12 -12.20 -0.12 5.68
CA ASP A 12 -12.05 0.67 6.90
C ASP A 12 -10.60 0.62 7.45
N LEU A 13 -10.12 1.75 7.98
CA LEU A 13 -8.79 1.89 8.59
C LEU A 13 -8.62 1.05 9.88
N ASP A 14 -9.70 0.66 10.55
CA ASP A 14 -9.67 -0.25 11.69
C ASP A 14 -9.00 -1.59 11.35
N VAL A 15 -9.07 -2.02 10.08
CA VAL A 15 -8.37 -3.21 9.58
C VAL A 15 -6.84 -3.04 9.69
N VAL A 16 -6.31 -1.83 9.45
CA VAL A 16 -4.88 -1.53 9.62
C VAL A 16 -4.49 -1.61 11.09
N ALA A 17 -5.32 -1.07 11.98
CA ALA A 17 -5.11 -1.17 13.42
C ALA A 17 -5.18 -2.62 13.90
N ASP A 18 -6.06 -3.44 13.34
CA ASP A 18 -6.14 -4.87 13.61
C ASP A 18 -4.90 -5.62 13.10
N ALA A 19 -4.44 -5.31 11.89
CA ALA A 19 -3.22 -5.86 11.30
C ALA A 19 -2.00 -5.55 12.17
N GLN A 20 -1.82 -4.29 12.57
CA GLN A 20 -0.77 -3.87 13.49
C GLN A 20 -0.86 -4.63 14.81
N ARG A 21 -2.05 -4.76 15.41
CA ARG A 21 -2.27 -5.49 16.67
C ARG A 21 -1.93 -6.97 16.57
N ALA A 22 -2.02 -7.58 15.37
CA ALA A 22 -1.62 -8.96 15.14
C ALA A 22 -0.11 -9.18 15.34
N VAL A 23 0.70 -8.18 14.96
CA VAL A 23 2.16 -8.22 15.11
C VAL A 23 2.53 -8.21 16.60
N PRO A 24 3.41 -9.12 17.06
CA PRO A 24 3.78 -9.20 18.46
C PRO A 24 4.65 -8.01 18.90
N LEU A 25 4.58 -7.64 20.17
CA LEU A 25 5.43 -6.59 20.77
C LEU A 25 6.89 -7.04 20.92
N VAL A 26 7.09 -8.32 21.18
CA VAL A 26 8.41 -8.97 21.19
C VAL A 26 8.62 -9.58 19.80
N PRO A 27 9.80 -9.43 19.19
CA PRO A 27 10.07 -9.99 17.87
C PRO A 27 9.66 -11.46 17.77
N GLY A 28 8.81 -11.76 16.78
CA GLY A 28 8.44 -13.12 16.39
C GLY A 28 8.89 -13.40 14.96
N SER A 29 9.06 -14.67 14.59
CA SER A 29 9.47 -15.03 13.23
C SER A 29 8.49 -14.50 12.17
N GLU A 30 8.93 -14.37 10.92
CA GLU A 30 8.05 -13.99 9.81
C GLU A 30 6.84 -14.93 9.72
N ASP A 31 7.08 -16.24 9.79
CA ASP A 31 6.03 -17.26 9.73
C ASP A 31 5.00 -17.11 10.86
N ASP A 32 5.45 -16.84 12.10
CA ASP A 32 4.55 -16.63 13.22
C ASP A 32 3.72 -15.34 13.05
N CYS A 33 4.33 -14.28 12.54
CA CYS A 33 3.66 -13.01 12.27
C CYS A 33 2.62 -13.18 11.16
N CYS A 34 2.97 -13.84 10.06
CA CYS A 34 2.05 -14.18 9.00
C CYS A 34 0.88 -15.04 9.51
N ALA A 35 1.14 -16.07 10.31
CA ALA A 35 0.10 -16.91 10.90
C ALA A 35 -0.84 -16.14 11.86
N ARG A 36 -0.34 -15.09 12.54
CA ARG A 36 -1.16 -14.20 13.36
C ARG A 36 -2.02 -13.27 12.52
N LEU A 37 -1.46 -12.68 11.46
CA LEU A 37 -2.18 -11.83 10.51
C LEU A 37 -3.30 -12.61 9.82
N MET A 38 -3.01 -13.81 9.30
CA MET A 38 -4.01 -14.69 8.68
C MET A 38 -5.18 -14.95 9.63
N ARG A 39 -4.92 -15.34 10.88
CA ARG A 39 -5.99 -15.62 11.84
C ARG A 39 -6.78 -14.38 12.26
N ARG A 40 -6.16 -13.20 12.29
CA ARG A 40 -6.80 -11.98 12.78
C ARG A 40 -7.64 -11.28 11.72
N LEU A 41 -7.20 -11.35 10.46
CA LEU A 41 -7.83 -10.68 9.32
C LEU A 41 -8.47 -11.65 8.32
N ASP A 42 -8.52 -12.94 8.67
CA ASP A 42 -9.02 -14.03 7.80
C ASP A 42 -8.35 -14.06 6.41
N LEU A 43 -7.03 -13.84 6.36
CA LEU A 43 -6.31 -13.76 5.09
C LEU A 43 -6.22 -15.13 4.41
N PRO A 44 -6.40 -15.21 3.09
CA PRO A 44 -6.52 -16.47 2.36
C PRO A 44 -5.21 -17.24 2.23
N SER A 45 -4.06 -16.58 2.39
CA SER A 45 -2.75 -17.22 2.22
C SER A 45 -1.64 -16.53 3.01
N ARG A 46 -0.52 -17.24 3.18
CA ARG A 46 0.71 -16.68 3.76
C ARG A 46 1.30 -15.57 2.89
N ASP A 47 1.14 -15.63 1.57
CA ASP A 47 1.64 -14.61 0.66
C ASP A 47 0.91 -13.28 0.88
N VAL A 48 -0.41 -13.31 1.02
CA VAL A 48 -1.19 -12.12 1.39
C VAL A 48 -0.77 -11.60 2.75
N ALA A 49 -0.55 -12.47 3.73
CA ALA A 49 -0.06 -12.07 5.05
C ALA A 49 1.33 -11.43 5.02
N ARG A 50 2.22 -11.91 4.15
CA ARG A 50 3.57 -11.34 3.96
C ARG A 50 3.53 -9.96 3.32
N THR A 51 2.62 -9.77 2.35
CA THR A 51 2.32 -8.47 1.75
C THR A 51 1.87 -7.48 2.84
N TRP A 52 0.89 -7.87 3.67
CA TRP A 52 0.45 -7.07 4.81
C TRP A 52 1.60 -6.75 5.79
N LEU A 53 2.41 -7.75 6.16
CA LEU A 53 3.52 -7.54 7.09
C LEU A 53 4.56 -6.55 6.55
N THR A 54 4.87 -6.63 5.25
CA THR A 54 5.76 -5.68 4.58
C THR A 54 5.14 -4.29 4.51
N PHE A 55 3.84 -4.22 4.23
CA PHE A 55 3.09 -2.97 4.16
C PHE A 55 3.01 -2.27 5.52
N LEU A 56 2.82 -2.99 6.63
CA LEU A 56 2.90 -2.44 7.98
C LEU A 56 4.26 -1.80 8.28
N ARG A 57 5.35 -2.28 7.67
CA ARG A 57 6.66 -1.60 7.77
C ARG A 57 6.73 -0.34 6.93
N ALA A 58 6.08 -0.34 5.77
CA ALA A 58 5.96 0.85 4.94
C ALA A 58 5.21 1.96 5.69
N LEU A 59 4.19 1.59 6.47
CA LEU A 59 3.41 2.49 7.32
C LEU A 59 4.06 2.81 8.67
N GLU A 60 5.28 2.31 8.93
CA GLU A 60 6.00 2.50 10.21
C GLU A 60 5.23 1.97 11.44
N LEU A 61 4.40 0.95 11.25
CA LEU A 61 3.61 0.26 12.28
C LEU A 61 4.28 -1.04 12.77
N ALA A 62 5.21 -1.56 11.99
CA ALA A 62 6.03 -2.73 12.30
C ALA A 62 7.48 -2.53 11.86
N GLU A 63 8.40 -3.24 12.51
CA GLU A 63 9.83 -3.20 12.21
C GLU A 63 10.38 -4.61 12.06
N GLU A 64 11.24 -4.79 11.06
CA GLU A 64 12.06 -6.00 10.92
C GLU A 64 13.30 -5.90 11.81
N THR A 65 13.60 -6.97 12.49
CA THR A 65 14.77 -7.15 13.36
C THR A 65 15.58 -8.33 12.86
N SER A 66 16.75 -8.55 13.46
CA SER A 66 17.55 -9.76 13.20
C SER A 66 16.85 -11.07 13.57
N SER A 67 15.77 -11.02 14.36
CA SER A 67 15.03 -12.18 14.86
C SER A 67 13.57 -12.25 14.36
N GLY A 68 13.18 -11.40 13.41
CA GLY A 68 11.83 -11.39 12.82
C GLY A 68 11.17 -10.02 12.91
N PHE A 69 9.89 -9.93 13.25
CA PHE A 69 9.14 -8.68 13.23
C PHE A 69 8.57 -8.32 14.59
N ARG A 70 8.60 -7.03 14.90
CA ARG A 70 7.96 -6.47 16.09
C ARG A 70 7.04 -5.31 15.75
N ARG A 71 6.00 -5.14 16.55
CA ARG A 71 5.05 -4.02 16.48
C ARG A 71 5.67 -2.74 17.02
N ILE A 72 5.47 -1.64 16.31
CA ILE A 72 5.76 -0.29 16.80
C ILE A 72 4.53 0.23 17.56
N ARG A 73 4.74 0.80 18.75
CA ARG A 73 3.67 1.33 19.61
C ARG A 73 3.33 2.77 19.22
N VAL A 74 2.74 2.92 18.05
CA VAL A 74 2.16 4.18 17.54
C VAL A 74 0.70 3.92 17.19
N ASP A 75 -0.15 4.92 17.41
CA ASP A 75 -1.54 4.86 16.97
C ASP A 75 -1.60 5.13 15.45
N PRO A 76 -2.24 4.26 14.65
CA PRO A 76 -2.29 4.42 13.19
C PRO A 76 -3.36 5.46 12.80
N THR A 77 -3.10 6.73 13.10
CA THR A 77 -4.02 7.82 12.76
C THR A 77 -4.04 8.05 11.25
N GLU A 78 -5.17 8.51 10.71
CA GLU A 78 -5.31 8.79 9.27
C GLU A 78 -4.19 9.69 8.75
N THR A 79 -3.86 10.78 9.45
CA THR A 79 -2.77 11.69 9.08
C THR A 79 -1.41 10.99 9.03
N GLN A 80 -1.10 10.14 10.02
CA GLN A 80 0.17 9.41 10.06
C GLN A 80 0.26 8.37 8.95
N LEU A 81 -0.84 7.66 8.67
CA LEU A 81 -0.92 6.70 7.60
C LEU A 81 -0.79 7.37 6.23
N ARG A 82 -1.49 8.50 6.00
CA ARG A 82 -1.42 9.30 4.79
C ARG A 82 0.03 9.74 4.50
N GLU A 83 0.71 10.30 5.49
CA GLU A 83 2.09 10.77 5.34
C GLU A 83 3.06 9.61 5.07
N THR A 84 2.99 8.53 5.86
CA THR A 84 3.89 7.38 5.70
C THR A 84 3.65 6.62 4.40
N PHE A 85 2.40 6.46 3.99
CA PHE A 85 2.03 5.86 2.71
C PHE A 85 2.62 6.64 1.55
N ARG A 86 2.34 7.94 1.45
CA ARG A 86 2.85 8.83 0.39
C ARG A 86 4.38 8.81 0.33
N ARG A 87 5.06 8.88 1.48
CA ARG A 87 6.52 8.91 1.59
C ARG A 87 7.20 7.56 1.30
N ARG A 88 6.61 6.43 1.72
CA ARG A 88 7.30 5.13 1.80
C ARG A 88 6.76 4.07 0.86
N VAL A 89 5.58 4.23 0.28
CA VAL A 89 5.09 3.34 -0.77
C VAL A 89 5.63 3.81 -2.11
N PHE A 90 6.23 2.90 -2.87
CA PHE A 90 6.78 3.21 -4.18
C PHE A 90 5.65 3.59 -5.14
N GLY A 91 5.70 4.80 -5.69
CA GLY A 91 4.69 5.30 -6.62
C GLY A 91 3.53 6.06 -5.98
N ALA A 92 3.41 6.12 -4.65
CA ALA A 92 2.30 6.83 -4.02
C ALA A 92 2.39 8.35 -4.24
N GLU A 93 3.56 8.95 -4.02
CA GLU A 93 3.82 10.36 -4.32
C GLU A 93 3.58 10.70 -5.79
N GLU A 94 4.06 9.82 -6.67
CA GLU A 94 3.97 10.00 -8.11
C GLU A 94 2.50 9.99 -8.57
N VAL A 95 1.68 9.04 -8.08
CA VAL A 95 0.23 9.00 -8.34
C VAL A 95 -0.49 10.23 -7.80
N VAL A 96 -0.18 10.67 -6.57
CA VAL A 96 -0.77 11.90 -6.00
C VAL A 96 -0.45 13.12 -6.88
N THR A 97 0.80 13.27 -7.29
CA THR A 97 1.23 14.36 -8.18
C THR A 97 0.48 14.32 -9.53
N THR A 98 0.27 13.13 -10.10
CA THR A 98 -0.52 12.95 -11.31
C THR A 98 -1.97 13.45 -11.13
N LEU A 99 -2.62 13.12 -10.01
CA LEU A 99 -3.96 13.61 -9.71
C LEU A 99 -4.00 15.13 -9.46
N GLU A 100 -3.05 15.68 -8.70
CA GLU A 100 -2.97 17.11 -8.36
C GLU A 100 -2.75 18.01 -9.60
N THR A 101 -2.10 17.47 -10.63
CA THR A 101 -1.80 18.22 -11.88
C THR A 101 -2.87 18.04 -12.96
N ALA A 102 -3.80 17.11 -12.78
CA ALA A 102 -4.84 16.83 -13.75
C ALA A 102 -5.97 17.87 -13.71
N GLU A 103 -6.43 18.30 -14.88
CA GLU A 103 -7.58 19.22 -15.00
C GLU A 103 -8.93 18.49 -14.93
N ASN A 104 -8.94 17.16 -15.11
CA ASN A 104 -10.13 16.33 -15.15
C ASN A 104 -9.91 15.05 -14.32
N PRO A 105 -10.99 14.37 -13.87
CA PRO A 105 -10.89 13.06 -13.25
C PRO A 105 -10.12 12.08 -14.13
N LEU A 106 -9.26 11.26 -13.51
CA LEU A 106 -8.43 10.28 -14.20
C LEU A 106 -8.87 8.86 -13.88
N THR A 107 -8.95 7.99 -14.88
CA THR A 107 -9.12 6.56 -14.67
C THR A 107 -7.81 5.92 -14.21
N VAL A 108 -7.86 4.65 -13.78
CA VAL A 108 -6.63 3.88 -13.47
C VAL A 108 -5.70 3.81 -14.67
N ASP A 109 -6.25 3.69 -15.88
CA ASP A 109 -5.47 3.63 -17.12
C ASP A 109 -4.76 4.96 -17.41
N ASP A 110 -5.44 6.10 -17.23
CA ASP A 110 -4.83 7.42 -17.44
C ASP A 110 -3.68 7.69 -16.45
N VAL A 111 -3.89 7.30 -15.17
CA VAL A 111 -2.84 7.40 -14.15
C VAL A 111 -1.68 6.47 -14.47
N PHE A 112 -1.96 5.23 -14.89
CA PHE A 112 -0.93 4.25 -15.23
C PHE A 112 -0.10 4.70 -16.44
N GLU A 113 -0.72 5.28 -17.47
CA GLU A 113 -0.01 5.80 -18.65
C GLU A 113 1.05 6.83 -18.24
N THR A 114 0.69 7.76 -17.35
CA THR A 114 1.63 8.73 -16.78
C THR A 114 2.67 8.05 -15.90
N PHE A 115 2.26 7.08 -15.08
CA PHE A 115 3.13 6.39 -14.12
C PHE A 115 4.16 5.46 -14.78
N ALA A 116 3.90 4.97 -15.99
CA ALA A 116 4.68 3.92 -16.64
C ALA A 116 6.18 4.24 -16.74
N GLU A 117 6.55 5.52 -16.90
CA GLU A 117 7.95 5.95 -16.95
C GLU A 117 8.72 5.75 -15.63
N HIS A 118 8.01 5.64 -14.50
CA HIS A 118 8.60 5.39 -13.19
C HIS A 118 8.82 3.90 -12.93
N VAL A 119 8.30 3.01 -13.76
CA VAL A 119 8.49 1.57 -13.60
C VAL A 119 9.95 1.21 -13.83
N PRO A 120 10.62 0.53 -12.87
CA PRO A 120 12.02 0.15 -13.06
C PRO A 120 12.20 -0.76 -14.27
N VAL A 121 13.12 -0.41 -15.17
CA VAL A 121 13.38 -1.12 -16.43
C VAL A 121 13.53 -2.64 -16.26
N TRP A 122 14.11 -3.10 -15.16
CA TRP A 122 14.28 -4.53 -14.89
C TRP A 122 12.96 -5.31 -14.73
N GLU A 123 11.87 -4.66 -14.31
CA GLU A 123 10.54 -5.26 -14.21
C GLU A 123 10.00 -5.67 -15.58
N HIS A 124 10.34 -4.90 -16.62
CA HIS A 124 10.00 -5.23 -18.01
C HIS A 124 10.69 -6.51 -18.45
N TYR A 125 11.91 -6.78 -17.97
CA TYR A 125 12.61 -8.02 -18.28
C TYR A 125 12.16 -9.20 -17.41
N LYS A 126 11.69 -8.95 -16.19
CA LYS A 126 11.20 -9.99 -15.28
C LYS A 126 9.93 -10.65 -15.83
N ASN A 127 8.98 -9.84 -16.30
CA ASN A 127 7.67 -10.28 -16.79
C ASN A 127 7.30 -9.52 -18.09
N PRO A 128 7.99 -9.78 -19.22
CA PRO A 128 7.90 -8.93 -20.41
C PRO A 128 6.51 -8.78 -21.01
N ASN A 129 5.64 -9.77 -20.84
CA ASN A 129 4.29 -9.76 -21.39
C ASN A 129 3.20 -9.34 -20.38
N GLU A 130 3.56 -9.14 -19.11
CA GLU A 130 2.58 -8.96 -18.03
C GLU A 130 2.91 -7.79 -17.09
N TRP A 131 4.10 -7.18 -17.21
CA TRP A 131 4.51 -6.11 -16.31
C TRP A 131 3.52 -4.94 -16.32
N GLU A 132 2.97 -4.56 -17.48
CA GLU A 132 1.98 -3.48 -17.55
C GLU A 132 0.72 -3.81 -16.78
N VAL A 133 0.23 -5.05 -16.87
CA VAL A 133 -0.95 -5.51 -16.11
C VAL A 133 -0.66 -5.44 -14.61
N VAL A 134 0.47 -6.02 -14.18
CA VAL A 134 0.87 -6.04 -12.76
C VAL A 134 1.03 -4.63 -12.20
N TRP A 135 1.61 -3.71 -12.96
CA TRP A 135 1.85 -2.34 -12.51
C TRP A 135 0.58 -1.48 -12.59
N ARG A 136 -0.31 -1.71 -13.55
CA ARG A 136 -1.64 -1.09 -13.61
C ARG A 136 -2.49 -1.50 -12.41
N ASP A 137 -2.56 -2.79 -12.10
CA ASP A 137 -3.29 -3.29 -10.93
C ASP A 137 -2.76 -2.63 -9.66
N ARG A 138 -1.43 -2.52 -9.55
CA ARG A 138 -0.77 -1.86 -8.43
C ARG A 138 -1.08 -0.36 -8.33
N VAL A 139 -1.20 0.35 -9.46
CA VAL A 139 -1.67 1.75 -9.48
C VAL A 139 -3.11 1.82 -8.97
N GLY A 140 -3.97 0.89 -9.38
CA GLY A 140 -5.33 0.75 -8.85
C GLY A 140 -5.34 0.61 -7.33
N GLU A 141 -4.52 -0.28 -6.77
CA GLU A 141 -4.44 -0.44 -5.31
C GLU A 141 -3.93 0.83 -4.61
N ILE A 142 -2.96 1.53 -5.21
CA ILE A 142 -2.50 2.82 -4.67
C ILE A 142 -3.65 3.84 -4.64
N LEU A 143 -4.43 3.94 -5.71
CA LEU A 143 -5.57 4.87 -5.78
C LEU A 143 -6.62 4.58 -4.72
N GLU A 144 -6.99 3.31 -4.51
CA GLU A 144 -7.95 2.94 -3.47
C GLU A 144 -7.40 3.25 -2.05
N TRP A 145 -6.10 3.05 -1.81
CA TRP A 145 -5.48 3.50 -0.56
C TRP A 145 -5.49 5.02 -0.39
N LEU A 146 -5.24 5.78 -1.47
CA LEU A 146 -5.32 7.24 -1.43
C LEU A 146 -6.73 7.72 -1.12
N VAL A 147 -7.76 7.04 -1.62
CA VAL A 147 -9.16 7.32 -1.27
C VAL A 147 -9.42 7.03 0.21
N LEU A 148 -9.03 5.84 0.69
CA LEU A 148 -9.19 5.46 2.09
C LEU A 148 -8.46 6.40 3.05
N LEU A 149 -7.33 6.97 2.63
CA LEU A 149 -6.52 7.90 3.41
C LEU A 149 -6.92 9.37 3.23
N GLY A 150 -7.97 9.67 2.46
CA GLY A 150 -8.45 11.03 2.24
C GLY A 150 -7.47 11.92 1.44
N SER A 151 -6.65 11.32 0.57
CA SER A 151 -5.78 12.03 -0.38
C SER A 151 -6.35 12.09 -1.80
N ALA A 152 -7.35 11.25 -2.10
CA ALA A 152 -8.06 11.25 -3.36
C ALA A 152 -9.55 11.02 -3.10
N GLU A 153 -10.39 11.32 -4.08
CA GLU A 153 -11.80 10.98 -4.08
C GLU A 153 -12.12 10.16 -5.33
N ARG A 154 -13.00 9.16 -5.17
CA ARG A 154 -13.53 8.37 -6.27
C ARG A 154 -14.83 8.98 -6.76
N THR A 155 -14.91 9.21 -8.06
CA THR A 155 -16.08 9.75 -8.76
C THR A 155 -16.55 8.75 -9.82
N ASP A 156 -17.71 9.00 -10.43
CA ASP A 156 -18.20 8.19 -11.56
C ASP A 156 -17.27 8.25 -12.78
N ALA A 157 -16.48 9.32 -12.92
CA ALA A 157 -15.58 9.56 -14.05
C ALA A 157 -14.13 9.11 -13.79
N GLY A 158 -13.78 8.71 -12.56
CA GLY A 158 -12.41 8.38 -12.17
C GLY A 158 -12.03 8.97 -10.81
N TYR A 159 -10.74 9.19 -10.60
CA TYR A 159 -10.16 9.70 -9.37
C TYR A 159 -9.81 11.17 -9.53
N VAL A 160 -10.01 11.94 -8.46
CA VAL A 160 -9.62 13.35 -8.34
C VAL A 160 -8.82 13.53 -7.04
N PRO A 161 -7.96 14.56 -6.93
CA PRO A 161 -7.36 14.90 -5.64
C PRO A 161 -8.45 15.27 -4.61
N ALA A 162 -8.26 14.90 -3.36
CA ALA A 162 -9.19 15.30 -2.29
C ALA A 162 -9.13 16.83 -2.08
N ALA A 163 -10.26 17.45 -1.77
CA ALA A 163 -10.29 18.87 -1.40
C ALA A 163 -9.58 19.08 -0.04
N GLU A 164 -8.63 20.03 0.02
CA GLU A 164 -7.94 20.43 1.27
C GLU A 164 -8.89 20.98 2.34
#